data_AF-A0A191UWP1-F1
#
_entry.id   AF-A0A191UWP1-F1
#
_cell.length_a   1.000
_cell.length_b   1.000
_cell.length_c   1.000
_cell.angle_alpha   90.00
_cell.angle_beta   90.00
_cell.angle_gamma   90.00
#
_symmetry.space_group_name_H-M   'P 1'
#
loop_
_entity.id
_entity.type
_entity.pdbx_description
1 polymer ?
#
loop_
_entity_poly.entity_id
_entity_poly.type
_entity_poly.pdbx_seq_one_letter_code
_entity_poly.pdbx_strand_id
1 'polypeptide(L)'
;MPPHVSEMQPDRYRQLAEEHLEARPDDTHGAAMAVWQAYLAERRDWMRDHQVRRYVDGRDTLGTPRPPFAWVRLTFGTPAPRWPS
;
A
#
# COMPACT_ATOMS: atom_id res chain seq x y z
N MET A 1 -4.53 -11.51 -12.34
CA MET A 1 -4.59 -10.43 -11.33
C MET A 1 -4.85 -9.12 -12.05
N PRO A 2 -5.77 -8.26 -11.58
CA PRO A 2 -6.01 -6.95 -12.17
C PRO A 2 -4.72 -6.10 -12.16
N PRO A 3 -4.49 -5.23 -13.16
CA PRO A 3 -3.27 -4.41 -13.24
C PRO A 3 -3.00 -3.60 -11.97
N HIS A 4 -4.04 -2.97 -11.39
CA HIS A 4 -3.90 -2.15 -10.18
C HIS A 4 -3.45 -2.94 -8.94
N VAL A 5 -3.79 -4.23 -8.87
CA VAL A 5 -3.35 -5.15 -7.81
C VAL A 5 -1.97 -5.74 -8.12
N SER A 6 -1.64 -5.90 -9.39
CA SER A 6 -0.32 -6.38 -9.81
C SER A 6 0.78 -5.35 -9.61
N GLU A 7 0.49 -4.10 -9.96
CA GLU A 7 1.46 -3.01 -9.99
C GLU A 7 1.44 -2.16 -8.72
N MET A 8 0.44 -2.36 -7.84
CA MET A 8 0.08 -1.44 -6.75
C MET A 8 -0.06 -0.02 -7.29
N GLN A 9 -1.22 0.32 -7.84
CA GLN A 9 -1.54 1.68 -8.28
C GLN A 9 -2.07 2.49 -7.08
N PRO A 10 -1.23 3.31 -6.42
CA PRO A 10 -1.59 3.94 -5.14
C PRO A 10 -2.70 4.98 -5.26
N ASP A 11 -2.87 5.61 -6.42
CA ASP A 11 -3.90 6.62 -6.67
C ASP A 11 -5.33 6.07 -6.50
N ARG A 12 -5.55 4.77 -6.65
CA ARG A 12 -6.84 4.12 -6.35
C ARG A 12 -7.23 4.25 -4.88
N TYR A 13 -6.23 4.36 -4.00
CA TYR A 13 -6.38 4.45 -2.55
C TYR A 13 -6.09 5.86 -2.04
N ARG A 14 -6.10 6.87 -2.92
CA ARG A 14 -5.76 8.26 -2.61
C ARG A 14 -6.52 8.81 -1.41
N GLN A 15 -7.82 8.52 -1.35
CA GLN A 15 -8.70 8.95 -0.25
C GLN A 15 -8.19 8.48 1.12
N LEU A 16 -7.63 7.27 1.23
CA LEU A 16 -7.10 6.76 2.50
C LEU A 16 -5.86 7.54 2.97
N ALA A 17 -5.03 7.98 2.02
CA ALA A 17 -3.90 8.85 2.35
C ALA A 17 -4.39 10.25 2.76
N GLU A 18 -5.39 10.80 2.06
CA GLU A 18 -5.98 12.10 2.37
C GLU A 18 -6.62 12.11 3.77
N GLU A 19 -7.47 11.13 4.09
CA GLU A 19 -8.11 10.99 5.40
C GLU A 19 -7.08 10.85 6.53
N HIS A 20 -6.01 10.07 6.30
CA HIS A 20 -4.95 9.92 7.30
C HIS A 20 -4.18 11.22 7.52
N LEU A 21 -3.86 11.93 6.44
CA LEU A 21 -3.11 13.19 6.48
C LEU A 21 -3.97 14.36 6.99
N GLU A 22 -5.29 14.32 6.85
CA GLU A 22 -6.18 15.31 7.47
C GLU A 22 -6.02 15.29 9.01
N ALA A 23 -5.95 14.10 9.60
CA ALA A 23 -5.72 13.94 11.03
C ALA A 23 -4.25 14.15 11.44
N ARG A 24 -3.30 13.83 10.56
CA ARG A 24 -1.85 13.88 10.82
C ARG A 24 -1.07 14.36 9.59
N PRO A 25 -1.00 15.69 9.33
CA PRO A 25 -0.48 16.23 8.06
C PRO A 25 0.97 15.85 7.72
N ASP A 26 1.81 15.59 8.72
CA ASP A 26 3.22 15.26 8.53
C ASP A 26 3.52 13.75 8.56
N ASP A 27 2.51 12.88 8.68
CA ASP A 27 2.69 11.44 8.87
C ASP A 27 2.74 10.66 7.55
N THR A 28 3.81 10.87 6.78
CA THR A 28 4.08 10.16 5.51
C THR A 28 4.11 8.66 5.68
N HIS A 29 4.66 8.17 6.80
CA HIS A 29 4.76 6.73 7.04
C HIS A 29 3.38 6.13 7.27
N GLY A 30 2.57 6.73 8.16
CA GLY A 30 1.22 6.28 8.45
C GLY A 30 0.32 6.30 7.22
N ALA A 31 0.35 7.39 6.44
CA ALA A 31 -0.44 7.49 5.21
C ALA A 31 -0.04 6.44 4.15
N ALA A 32 1.26 6.18 3.97
CA ALA A 32 1.72 5.13 3.06
C ALA A 32 1.35 3.73 3.54
N MET A 33 1.39 3.49 4.85
CA MET A 33 0.96 2.23 5.44
C MET A 33 -0.54 2.01 5.28
N ALA A 34 -1.38 3.04 5.45
CA ALA A 34 -2.82 2.94 5.24
C ALA A 34 -3.16 2.49 3.81
N VAL A 35 -2.53 3.12 2.81
CA VAL A 35 -2.67 2.70 1.41
C VAL A 35 -2.17 1.27 1.20
N TRP A 36 -1.01 0.92 1.76
CA TRP A 36 -0.45 -0.42 1.59
C TRP A 36 -1.33 -1.52 2.21
N GLN A 37 -1.93 -1.27 3.37
CA GLN A 37 -2.84 -2.24 4.00
C GLN A 37 -4.11 -2.45 3.16
N ALA A 38 -4.67 -1.39 2.58
CA ALA A 38 -5.81 -1.52 1.68
C ALA A 38 -5.47 -2.32 0.42
N TYR A 39 -4.30 -2.05 -0.18
CA TYR A 39 -3.77 -2.84 -1.28
C TYR A 39 -3.61 -4.33 -0.91
N LEU A 40 -3.01 -4.61 0.25
CA LEU A 40 -2.80 -5.99 0.70
C LEU A 40 -4.12 -6.73 0.94
N ALA A 41 -5.14 -6.02 1.44
CA ALA A 41 -6.48 -6.58 1.62
C ALA A 41 -7.12 -6.93 0.27
N GLU A 42 -7.14 -6.00 -0.69
CA GLU A 42 -7.70 -6.24 -2.03
C GLU A 42 -6.95 -7.37 -2.77
N ARG A 43 -5.63 -7.40 -2.64
CA ARG A 43 -4.79 -8.48 -3.18
C ARG A 43 -5.11 -9.83 -2.55
N ARG A 44 -5.27 -9.87 -1.23
CA ARG A 44 -5.65 -11.09 -0.50
C ARG A 44 -7.01 -11.60 -0.96
N ASP A 45 -7.98 -10.72 -1.10
CA ASP A 45 -9.33 -11.09 -1.53
C ASP A 45 -9.32 -11.62 -2.97
N TRP A 46 -8.61 -10.96 -3.89
CA TRP A 46 -8.44 -11.47 -5.26
C TRP A 46 -7.80 -12.87 -5.27
N MET A 47 -6.72 -13.07 -4.52
CA MET A 47 -6.04 -14.37 -4.43
C MET A 47 -6.96 -15.48 -3.89
N ARG A 48 -7.75 -15.16 -2.86
CA ARG A 48 -8.73 -16.09 -2.28
C ARG A 48 -9.77 -16.48 -3.33
N ASP A 49 -10.36 -15.50 -4.00
CA ASP A 49 -11.45 -15.71 -4.97
C ASP A 49 -10.97 -16.49 -6.21
N HIS A 50 -9.67 -16.42 -6.52
CA HIS A 50 -9.04 -17.14 -7.64
C HIS A 50 -8.25 -18.38 -7.21
N GLN A 51 -8.42 -18.84 -5.96
CA GLN A 51 -7.80 -20.04 -5.40
C GLN A 51 -6.27 -20.08 -5.52
N VAL A 52 -5.62 -18.92 -5.51
CA VAL A 52 -4.15 -18.82 -5.55
C VAL A 52 -3.59 -19.25 -4.20
N ARG A 53 -3.01 -20.46 -4.14
CA ARG A 53 -2.37 -20.98 -2.92
C ARG A 53 -1.08 -20.20 -2.65
N ARG A 54 -0.99 -19.59 -1.47
CA ARG A 54 0.21 -18.90 -0.99
C ARG A 54 1.30 -19.94 -0.74
N TYR A 55 2.35 -19.98 -1.56
CA TYR A 55 3.46 -20.91 -1.29
C TYR A 55 4.22 -20.43 -0.06
N VAL A 56 4.34 -21.33 0.91
CA VAL A 56 4.99 -21.15 2.20
C VAL A 56 6.49 -21.31 1.99
N ASP A 57 7.17 -20.24 1.57
CA ASP A 57 8.64 -20.13 1.70
C ASP A 57 9.11 -18.69 1.51
N GLY A 58 8.70 -17.81 2.44
CA GLY A 58 9.26 -16.47 2.65
C GLY A 58 9.12 -15.42 1.53
N ARG A 59 8.79 -15.82 0.30
CA ARG A 59 8.59 -14.93 -0.85
C ARG A 59 7.25 -15.22 -1.49
N ASP A 60 6.41 -14.19 -1.48
CA ASP A 60 5.16 -14.19 -2.20
C ASP A 60 5.42 -14.54 -3.68
N THR A 61 4.74 -15.55 -4.23
CA THR A 61 4.97 -16.07 -5.59
C THR A 61 4.83 -14.99 -6.67
N LEU A 62 4.07 -13.95 -6.36
CA LEU A 62 3.79 -12.83 -7.24
C LEU A 62 4.70 -11.61 -6.98
N GLY A 63 5.54 -11.66 -5.94
CA GLY A 63 6.24 -10.50 -5.41
C GLY A 63 5.28 -9.51 -4.75
N THR A 64 5.59 -9.05 -3.55
CA THR A 64 4.80 -7.99 -2.91
C THR A 64 5.51 -6.66 -3.13
N PRO A 65 4.88 -5.67 -3.78
CA PRO A 65 5.46 -4.35 -3.93
C PRO A 65 5.65 -3.67 -2.56
N ARG A 66 6.63 -2.77 -2.51
CA ARG A 66 6.92 -1.98 -1.30
C ARG A 66 5.81 -0.94 -1.07
N PRO A 67 5.64 -0.44 0.17
CA PRO A 67 4.65 0.59 0.46
C PRO A 67 4.95 1.89 -0.33
N PRO A 68 3.92 2.67 -0.69
CA PRO A 68 4.04 3.82 -1.59
C PRO A 68 4.61 5.09 -0.93
N PHE A 69 5.67 5.00 -0.11
CA PHE A 69 6.22 6.16 0.61
C PHE A 69 6.64 7.32 -0.32
N ALA A 70 7.30 7.00 -1.45
CA ALA A 70 7.74 8.01 -2.39
C ALA A 70 6.56 8.73 -3.04
N TRP A 71 5.50 8.00 -3.39
CA TRP A 71 4.27 8.57 -3.93
C TRP A 71 3.59 9.47 -2.90
N VAL A 72 3.42 9.03 -1.63
CA VAL A 72 2.80 9.89 -0.60
C VAL A 72 3.58 11.19 -0.42
N ARG A 73 4.92 11.10 -0.36
CA ARG A 73 5.79 12.27 -0.20
C ARG A 73 5.62 13.27 -1.35
N LEU A 74 5.69 12.78 -2.58
CA LEU A 74 5.66 13.63 -3.78
C LEU A 74 4.26 14.17 -4.05
N THR A 75 3.20 13.38 -3.83
CA THR A 75 1.82 13.74 -4.13
C THR A 75 1.23 14.71 -3.12
N PHE A 76 1.55 14.56 -1.83
CA PHE A 76 0.96 15.36 -0.75
C PHE A 76 1.93 16.37 -0.11
N GLY A 77 3.17 16.46 -0.60
CA GLY A 77 4.15 17.42 -0.07
C GLY A 77 4.58 17.14 1.38
N THR A 78 4.45 15.89 1.84
CA THR A 78 4.78 15.48 3.21
C THR A 78 6.30 15.30 3.39
N PRO A 79 6.83 15.26 4.64
CA PRO A 79 8.26 15.05 4.86
C PRO A 79 8.75 13.66 4.43
N ALA A 80 10.05 13.38 4.57
CA ALA A 80 10.54 12.00 4.44
C ALA A 80 9.93 11.13 5.56
N PRO A 81 9.56 9.87 5.28
CA PRO A 81 8.98 8.98 6.28
C PRO A 81 9.95 8.80 7.45
N ARG A 82 9.46 9.04 8.66
CA ARG A 82 10.18 8.72 9.90
C ARG A 82 9.92 7.25 10.21
N TRP A 83 10.98 6.45 10.28
CA TRP A 83 10.87 5.06 10.67
C TRP A 83 10.72 4.99 12.20
N PRO A 84 9.73 4.25 12.73
CA PRO A 84 9.70 3.94 14.16
C PRO A 84 11.01 3.22 14.51
N SER A 85 11.74 3.76 15.48
CA SER A 85 13.00 3.20 15.98
C SER A 85 12.76 1.99 16.87
#